data_AF-A0A3D6DND7-F1
#
_entry.id   AF-A0A3D6DND7-F1
#
_cell.length_a   1.000
_cell.length_b   1.000
_cell.length_c   1.000
_cell.angle_alpha   90.00
_cell.angle_beta   90.00
_cell.angle_gamma   90.00
#
_symmetry.space_group_name_H-M   'P 1'
#
loop_
_entity.id
_entity.type
_entity.pdbx_description
1 polymer ?
#
loop_
_entity_poly.entity_id
_entity_poly.type
_entity_poly.pdbx_seq_one_letter_code
_entity_poly.pdbx_strand_id
1 'polypeptide(L)'
;MIAECFNEPEADEAASGDDDDCNEDSDEASVSADEDCVAAAEEKLNSLQAALLKAKQKLIDLDSDAAALAQKQEQELAARKAHWTGDKSALRLQVKEIQQSYKVDVQKLKDARKDQQKALKAEIKALDKQISQAETALSLLSNRGKLELMLADDELIGTLKERWIAAEVAKRLDYPIFMAVSERGGKDNSGDYKHLLDDDGSLVEFPDGHPQEGQLVIDQDLVNYDLRAADLADAAKIPDDQLCVAEAFVCFAQKQKFGFWGST
;
A
#
# COMPACT_ATOMS: atom_id res chain seq x y z
N MET A 1 0.67 7.50 -5.60
CA MET A 1 0.04 7.63 -4.26
C MET A 1 -1.44 7.37 -4.43
N ILE A 2 -1.87 6.13 -4.21
CA ILE A 2 -3.29 5.69 -4.28
C ILE A 2 -3.84 5.50 -2.84
N ALA A 3 -2.99 5.68 -1.82
CA ALA A 3 -3.29 5.37 -0.42
C ALA A 3 -4.14 6.44 0.31
N GLU A 4 -4.47 7.56 -0.34
CA GLU A 4 -5.10 8.72 0.33
C GLU A 4 -6.61 8.84 0.11
N CYS A 5 -7.24 7.96 -0.67
CA CYS A 5 -8.68 8.05 -0.98
C CYS A 5 -9.59 7.17 -0.10
N PHE A 6 -9.08 6.62 1.01
CA PHE A 6 -9.86 5.75 1.91
C PHE A 6 -10.00 6.41 3.29
N ASN A 7 -10.71 7.53 3.34
CA ASN A 7 -11.37 7.97 4.57
C ASN A 7 -12.74 7.30 4.62
N GLU A 8 -13.04 6.60 5.72
CA GLU A 8 -14.34 6.02 5.99
C GLU A 8 -15.41 7.13 6.11
N PRO A 9 -16.65 6.93 5.62
CA PRO A 9 -17.75 7.83 5.94
C PRO A 9 -18.13 7.66 7.41
N GLU A 10 -18.07 8.75 8.19
CA GLU A 10 -18.62 8.79 9.54
C GLU A 10 -20.11 8.45 9.49
N ALA A 11 -20.53 7.47 10.29
CA ALA A 11 -21.91 7.05 10.40
C ALA A 11 -22.68 8.02 11.30
N ASP A 12 -23.24 9.07 10.72
CA ASP A 12 -24.27 9.89 11.37
C ASP A 12 -25.65 9.32 11.05
N GLU A 13 -26.23 8.64 12.05
CA GLU A 13 -27.64 8.27 12.08
C GLU A 13 -28.51 9.48 12.49
N ALA A 14 -29.46 9.79 11.61
CA ALA A 14 -30.79 10.39 11.85
C ALA A 14 -31.04 11.80 11.28
N ALA A 15 -31.81 11.86 10.17
CA ALA A 15 -33.16 12.44 10.14
C ALA A 15 -33.75 12.39 8.72
N SER A 16 -34.97 11.86 8.61
CA SER A 16 -35.78 11.76 7.38
C SER A 16 -36.25 13.10 6.83
N GLY A 17 -36.45 13.19 5.50
CA GLY A 17 -37.49 14.05 4.93
C GLY A 17 -37.25 14.54 3.49
N ASP A 18 -38.12 14.08 2.60
CA ASP A 18 -38.56 14.63 1.30
C ASP A 18 -37.63 14.69 0.06
N ASP A 19 -38.07 13.89 -0.91
CA ASP A 19 -38.43 14.23 -2.29
C ASP A 19 -37.36 14.79 -3.25
N ASP A 20 -36.84 13.85 -4.04
CA ASP A 20 -36.97 13.79 -5.50
C ASP A 20 -36.75 15.13 -6.26
N ASP A 21 -35.51 15.35 -6.69
CA ASP A 21 -35.23 16.14 -7.88
C ASP A 21 -34.02 15.55 -8.64
N CYS A 22 -34.34 14.87 -9.73
CA CYS A 22 -33.61 14.80 -11.01
C CYS A 22 -32.08 14.73 -10.97
N ASN A 23 -31.50 13.55 -11.24
CA ASN A 23 -30.18 13.48 -11.86
C ASN A 23 -29.92 12.19 -12.66
N GLU A 24 -30.80 11.84 -13.62
CA GLU A 24 -30.57 10.72 -14.55
C GLU A 24 -29.63 11.08 -15.73
N ASP A 25 -29.28 12.35 -15.93
CA ASP A 25 -28.41 12.79 -17.05
C ASP A 25 -26.90 12.82 -16.72
N SER A 26 -26.50 12.64 -15.45
CA SER A 26 -25.09 12.74 -15.04
C SER A 26 -24.32 11.40 -15.10
N ASP A 27 -25.03 10.28 -14.99
CA ASP A 27 -24.41 8.94 -14.96
C ASP A 27 -24.14 8.41 -16.39
N GLU A 28 -25.04 8.61 -17.36
CA GLU A 28 -24.77 8.17 -18.75
C GLU A 28 -23.67 9.00 -19.43
N ALA A 29 -23.59 10.29 -19.13
CA ALA A 29 -22.55 11.18 -19.67
C ALA A 29 -21.16 10.86 -19.10
N SER A 30 -21.09 10.39 -17.85
CA SER A 30 -19.81 10.00 -17.22
C SER A 30 -19.37 8.60 -17.65
N VAL A 31 -20.29 7.65 -17.80
CA VAL A 31 -19.98 6.29 -18.31
C VAL A 31 -19.48 6.34 -19.75
N SER A 32 -20.11 7.13 -20.61
CA SER A 32 -19.66 7.29 -22.01
C SER A 32 -18.29 7.98 -22.12
N ALA A 33 -18.01 8.97 -21.28
CA ALA A 33 -16.70 9.62 -21.24
C ALA A 33 -15.57 8.67 -20.79
N ASP A 34 -15.85 7.78 -19.84
CA ASP A 34 -14.89 6.78 -19.36
C ASP A 34 -14.64 5.69 -20.41
N GLU A 35 -15.67 5.23 -21.12
CA GLU A 35 -15.55 4.29 -22.24
C GLU A 35 -14.72 4.86 -23.39
N ASP A 36 -14.94 6.12 -23.76
CA ASP A 36 -14.16 6.82 -24.78
C ASP A 36 -12.68 6.96 -24.36
N CYS A 37 -12.42 7.20 -23.08
CA CYS A 37 -11.05 7.27 -22.55
C CYS A 37 -10.33 5.91 -22.60
N VAL A 38 -11.04 4.81 -22.29
CA VAL A 38 -10.49 3.45 -22.39
C VAL A 38 -10.20 3.10 -23.84
N ALA A 39 -11.12 3.36 -24.76
CA ALA A 39 -10.93 3.11 -26.18
C ALA A 39 -9.71 3.88 -26.74
N ALA A 40 -9.57 5.15 -26.40
CA ALA A 40 -8.41 5.96 -26.81
C ALA A 40 -7.08 5.42 -26.24
N ALA A 41 -7.08 4.92 -25.00
CA ALA A 41 -5.89 4.32 -24.39
C ALA A 41 -5.52 2.98 -25.05
N GLU A 42 -6.51 2.16 -25.39
CA GLU A 42 -6.32 0.91 -26.14
C GLU A 42 -5.78 1.14 -27.54
N GLU A 43 -6.35 2.10 -28.28
CA GLU A 43 -5.84 2.48 -29.62
C GLU A 43 -4.38 2.93 -29.55
N LYS A 44 -4.03 3.74 -28.54
CA LYS A 44 -2.66 4.18 -28.32
C LYS A 44 -1.73 3.00 -28.05
N LEU A 45 -2.12 2.06 -27.19
CA LEU A 45 -1.34 0.86 -26.90
C LEU A 45 -1.14 0.01 -28.15
N ASN A 46 -2.21 -0.23 -28.92
CA ASN A 46 -2.16 -0.95 -30.19
C ASN A 46 -1.23 -0.26 -31.20
N SER A 47 -1.26 1.08 -31.27
CA SER A 47 -0.37 1.85 -32.15
C SER A 47 1.10 1.70 -31.77
N LEU A 48 1.42 1.68 -30.47
CA LEU A 48 2.78 1.49 -29.95
C LEU A 48 3.27 0.06 -30.21
N GLN A 49 2.43 -0.95 -29.99
CA GLN A 49 2.74 -2.34 -30.31
C GLN A 49 3.00 -2.53 -31.81
N ALA A 50 2.18 -1.92 -32.67
CA ALA A 50 2.39 -1.95 -34.11
C ALA A 50 3.70 -1.26 -34.52
N ALA A 51 4.05 -0.13 -33.89
CA ALA A 51 5.33 0.55 -34.10
C ALA A 51 6.52 -0.32 -33.69
N LEU A 52 6.42 -1.00 -32.54
CA LEU A 52 7.44 -1.94 -32.06
C LEU A 52 7.64 -3.09 -33.04
N LEU A 53 6.56 -3.70 -33.53
CA LEU A 53 6.64 -4.78 -34.51
C LEU A 53 7.32 -4.31 -35.80
N LYS A 54 6.98 -3.12 -36.29
CA LYS A 54 7.64 -2.51 -37.45
C LYS A 54 9.13 -2.26 -37.21
N ALA A 55 9.51 -1.77 -36.02
CA ALA A 55 10.91 -1.54 -35.66
C ALA A 55 11.70 -2.86 -35.58
N LYS A 56 11.12 -3.92 -35.00
CA LYS A 56 11.70 -5.26 -34.98
C LYS A 56 11.84 -5.85 -36.38
N GLN A 57 10.84 -5.68 -37.24
CA GLN A 57 10.90 -6.12 -38.63
C GLN A 57 12.03 -5.42 -39.40
N LYS A 58 12.14 -4.08 -39.30
CA LYS A 58 13.24 -3.32 -39.92
C LYS A 58 14.62 -3.82 -39.47
N LEU A 59 14.76 -4.20 -38.20
CA LEU A 59 16.00 -4.76 -37.68
C LEU A 59 16.34 -6.11 -38.33
N ILE A 60 15.33 -6.98 -38.51
CA ILE A 60 15.48 -8.27 -39.20
C ILE A 60 15.79 -8.07 -40.69
N ASP A 61 15.11 -7.12 -41.35
CA ASP A 61 15.32 -6.82 -42.77
C ASP A 61 16.77 -6.33 -43.02
N LEU A 62 17.33 -5.52 -42.12
CA LEU A 62 18.73 -5.09 -42.21
C LEU A 62 19.73 -6.26 -42.17
N ASP A 63 19.45 -7.28 -41.35
CA ASP A 63 20.26 -8.49 -41.27
C ASP A 63 20.09 -9.37 -42.52
N SER A 64 18.85 -9.47 -43.04
CA SER A 64 18.54 -10.18 -44.31
C SER A 64 19.23 -9.53 -45.52
N ASP A 65 19.17 -8.21 -45.64
CA ASP A 65 19.85 -7.44 -46.69
C ASP A 65 21.38 -7.61 -46.63
N ALA A 66 21.94 -7.89 -45.45
CA ALA A 66 23.35 -8.21 -45.31
C ALA A 66 23.71 -9.56 -45.91
N ALA A 67 22.90 -10.57 -45.63
CA ALA A 67 23.06 -11.89 -46.21
C ALA A 67 22.85 -11.87 -47.73
N ALA A 68 21.84 -11.16 -48.22
CA ALA A 68 21.54 -11.05 -49.65
C ALA A 68 22.68 -10.36 -50.43
N LEU A 69 23.29 -9.31 -49.87
CA LEU A 69 24.44 -8.64 -50.49
C LEU A 69 25.66 -9.55 -50.57
N ALA A 70 25.95 -10.33 -49.52
CA ALA A 70 27.04 -11.30 -49.53
C ALA A 70 26.83 -12.38 -50.60
N GLN A 71 25.61 -12.89 -50.72
CA GLN A 71 25.25 -13.88 -51.74
C GLN A 71 25.39 -13.33 -53.17
N LYS A 72 24.95 -12.09 -53.42
CA LYS A 72 25.12 -11.42 -54.73
C LYS A 72 26.60 -11.29 -55.11
N GLN A 73 27.45 -10.85 -54.18
CA GLN A 73 28.90 -10.75 -54.41
C GLN A 73 29.54 -12.10 -54.75
N GLU A 74 29.12 -13.18 -54.06
CA GLU A 74 29.59 -14.53 -54.36
C GLU A 74 29.18 -15.01 -55.76
N GLN A 75 27.92 -14.80 -56.13
CA GLN A 75 27.37 -15.15 -57.45
C GLN A 75 28.08 -14.38 -58.58
N GLU A 76 28.33 -13.08 -58.42
CA GLU A 76 29.05 -12.27 -59.40
C GLU A 76 30.49 -12.77 -59.61
N LEU A 77 31.19 -13.14 -58.53
CA LEU A 77 32.53 -13.72 -58.61
C LEU A 77 32.51 -15.11 -59.26
N ALA A 78 31.50 -15.94 -58.98
CA ALA A 78 31.34 -17.25 -59.59
C ALA A 78 31.06 -17.15 -61.11
N ALA A 79 30.14 -16.28 -61.51
CA ALA A 79 29.80 -16.04 -62.92
C ALA A 79 31.01 -15.52 -63.71
N ARG A 80 31.77 -14.57 -63.14
CA ARG A 80 33.01 -14.07 -63.77
C ARG A 80 34.06 -15.16 -63.93
N LYS A 81 34.20 -16.07 -62.97
CA LYS A 81 35.10 -17.22 -63.09
C LYS A 81 34.64 -18.21 -64.15
N ALA A 82 33.34 -18.44 -64.28
CA ALA A 82 32.77 -19.39 -65.23
C ALA A 82 32.82 -18.91 -66.70
N HIS A 83 32.62 -17.61 -66.94
CA HIS A 83 32.55 -17.03 -68.29
C HIS A 83 33.88 -16.45 -68.80
N TRP A 84 35.00 -16.67 -68.10
CA TRP A 84 36.29 -16.13 -68.52
C TRP A 84 36.93 -16.95 -69.66
N THR A 85 37.18 -16.29 -70.79
CA THR A 85 37.79 -16.88 -71.98
C THR A 85 39.22 -16.42 -72.26
N GLY A 86 39.78 -15.54 -71.42
CA GLY A 86 41.14 -14.99 -71.57
C GLY A 86 42.22 -15.72 -70.75
N ASP A 87 43.36 -15.07 -70.54
CA ASP A 87 44.46 -15.62 -69.74
C ASP A 87 44.10 -15.73 -68.24
N LYS A 88 44.49 -16.84 -67.60
CA LYS A 88 44.22 -17.12 -66.18
C LYS A 88 44.93 -16.13 -65.24
N SER A 89 46.07 -15.57 -65.65
CA SER A 89 46.81 -14.58 -64.85
C SER A 89 46.04 -13.26 -64.72
N ALA A 90 45.46 -12.79 -65.83
CA ALA A 90 44.63 -11.60 -65.91
C ALA A 90 43.32 -11.74 -65.10
N LEU A 91 42.66 -12.91 -65.16
CA LEU A 91 41.48 -13.20 -64.33
C LEU A 91 41.78 -13.08 -62.83
N ARG A 92 42.91 -13.62 -62.37
CA ARG A 92 43.30 -13.55 -60.95
C ARG A 92 43.49 -12.11 -60.49
N LEU A 93 44.05 -11.26 -61.35
CA LEU A 93 44.28 -9.85 -61.05
C LEU A 93 42.96 -9.08 -60.95
N GLN A 94 42.05 -9.26 -61.91
CA GLN A 94 40.73 -8.64 -61.88
C GLN A 94 39.86 -9.12 -60.71
N VAL A 95 39.83 -10.42 -60.43
CA VAL A 95 39.10 -10.96 -59.28
C VAL A 95 39.63 -10.38 -57.97
N LYS A 96 40.95 -10.22 -57.84
CA LYS A 96 41.58 -9.63 -56.65
C LYS A 96 41.21 -8.16 -56.48
N GLU A 97 41.18 -7.40 -57.58
CA GLU A 97 40.77 -5.98 -57.58
C GLU A 97 39.30 -5.81 -57.17
N ILE A 98 38.41 -6.64 -57.74
CA ILE A 98 36.97 -6.65 -57.39
C ILE A 98 36.75 -7.08 -55.93
N GLN A 99 37.49 -8.07 -55.44
CA GLN A 99 37.42 -8.46 -54.03
C GLN A 99 37.88 -7.34 -53.09
N GLN A 100 38.88 -6.56 -53.49
CA GLN A 100 39.34 -5.39 -52.74
C GLN A 100 38.27 -4.30 -52.72
N SER A 101 37.61 -4.00 -53.84
CA SER A 101 36.51 -3.03 -53.88
C SER A 101 35.33 -3.48 -53.00
N TYR A 102 34.90 -4.74 -53.13
CA TYR A 102 33.85 -5.30 -52.27
C TYR A 102 34.23 -5.24 -50.78
N LYS A 103 35.49 -5.50 -50.43
CA LYS A 103 35.95 -5.41 -49.02
C LYS A 103 35.81 -3.99 -48.48
N VAL A 104 36.15 -2.98 -49.27
CA VAL A 104 36.01 -1.55 -48.88
C VAL A 104 34.53 -1.18 -48.74
N ASP A 105 33.69 -1.57 -49.69
CA ASP A 105 32.27 -1.24 -49.68
C ASP A 105 31.50 -1.96 -48.57
N VAL A 106 31.84 -3.23 -48.29
CA VAL A 106 31.31 -4.00 -47.16
C VAL A 106 31.69 -3.34 -45.83
N GLN A 107 32.92 -2.85 -45.69
CA GLN A 107 33.35 -2.17 -44.48
C GLN A 107 32.56 -0.87 -44.25
N LYS A 108 32.40 -0.04 -45.29
CA LYS A 108 31.57 1.19 -45.24
C LYS A 108 30.11 0.87 -44.89
N LEU A 109 29.52 -0.15 -45.52
CA LEU A 109 28.15 -0.59 -45.25
C LEU A 109 27.99 -1.13 -43.84
N LYS A 110 28.97 -1.87 -43.32
CA LYS A 110 28.95 -2.40 -41.96
C LYS A 110 28.96 -1.29 -40.93
N ASP A 111 29.77 -0.27 -41.13
CA ASP A 111 29.86 0.87 -40.21
C ASP A 111 28.55 1.67 -40.21
N ALA A 112 27.97 1.96 -41.39
CA ALA A 112 26.67 2.61 -41.49
C ALA A 112 25.52 1.78 -40.88
N ARG A 113 25.50 0.46 -41.14
CA ARG A 113 24.51 -0.46 -40.57
C ARG A 113 24.62 -0.57 -39.05
N LYS A 114 25.83 -0.52 -38.49
CA LYS A 114 26.02 -0.57 -37.04
C LYS A 114 25.32 0.58 -36.34
N ASP A 115 25.35 1.77 -36.93
CA ASP A 115 24.68 2.95 -36.37
C ASP A 115 23.16 2.86 -36.52
N GLN A 116 22.66 2.37 -37.67
CA GLN A 116 21.24 2.06 -37.86
C GLN A 116 20.73 1.00 -36.88
N GLN A 117 21.51 -0.06 -36.66
CA GLN A 117 21.17 -1.14 -35.74
C GLN A 117 21.11 -0.65 -34.29
N LYS A 118 22.03 0.24 -33.89
CA LYS A 118 22.00 0.88 -32.57
C LYS A 118 20.78 1.79 -32.42
N ALA A 119 20.46 2.59 -33.44
CA ALA A 119 19.30 3.46 -33.43
C ALA A 119 17.99 2.66 -33.28
N LEU A 120 17.80 1.60 -34.07
CA LEU A 120 16.64 0.72 -33.96
C LEU A 120 16.56 0.00 -32.60
N LYS A 121 17.70 -0.45 -32.05
CA LYS A 121 17.72 -1.06 -30.71
C LYS A 121 17.35 -0.06 -29.62
N ALA A 122 17.76 1.20 -29.76
CA ALA A 122 17.36 2.26 -28.83
C ALA A 122 15.87 2.59 -28.96
N GLU A 123 15.35 2.66 -30.19
CA GLU A 123 13.92 2.84 -30.47
C GLU A 123 13.06 1.71 -29.88
N ILE A 124 13.46 0.45 -30.06
CA ILE A 124 12.77 -0.71 -29.48
C ILE A 124 12.70 -0.60 -27.96
N LYS A 125 13.83 -0.29 -27.30
CA LYS A 125 13.85 -0.11 -25.83
C LYS A 125 12.96 1.05 -25.37
N ALA A 126 12.91 2.14 -26.13
CA ALA A 126 12.06 3.28 -25.83
C ALA A 126 10.58 2.92 -25.98
N LEU A 127 10.23 2.18 -27.04
CA LEU A 127 8.87 1.68 -27.28
C LEU A 127 8.45 0.66 -26.22
N ASP A 128 9.31 -0.29 -25.85
CA ASP A 128 9.03 -1.24 -24.76
C ASP A 128 8.68 -0.50 -23.46
N LYS A 129 9.47 0.52 -23.10
CA LYS A 129 9.19 1.35 -21.91
C LYS A 129 7.85 2.09 -22.03
N GLN A 130 7.55 2.67 -23.20
CA GLN A 130 6.30 3.37 -23.44
C GLN A 130 5.09 2.43 -23.38
N ILE A 131 5.24 1.19 -23.86
CA ILE A 131 4.19 0.16 -23.81
C ILE A 131 3.92 -0.21 -22.36
N SER A 132 4.94 -0.51 -21.55
CA SER A 132 4.74 -0.82 -20.13
C SER A 132 4.05 0.34 -19.39
N GLN A 133 4.40 1.59 -19.71
CA GLN A 133 3.72 2.75 -19.15
C GLN A 133 2.25 2.86 -19.62
N ALA A 134 1.98 2.62 -20.90
CA ALA A 134 0.64 2.64 -21.45
C ALA A 134 -0.25 1.52 -20.87
N GLU A 135 0.30 0.32 -20.68
CA GLU A 135 -0.37 -0.81 -20.01
C GLU A 135 -0.76 -0.45 -18.57
N THR A 136 0.18 0.11 -17.79
CA THR A 136 -0.15 0.55 -16.43
C THR A 136 -1.20 1.66 -16.40
N ALA A 137 -1.16 2.60 -17.36
CA ALA A 137 -2.16 3.66 -17.47
C ALA A 137 -3.54 3.11 -17.82
N LEU A 138 -3.62 2.13 -18.73
CA LEU A 138 -4.86 1.44 -19.08
C LEU A 138 -5.43 0.66 -17.88
N SER A 139 -4.58 -0.06 -17.15
CA SER A 139 -5.00 -0.75 -15.92
C SER A 139 -5.56 0.21 -14.88
N LEU A 140 -5.05 1.45 -14.79
CA LEU A 140 -5.58 2.47 -13.88
C LEU A 140 -6.94 3.04 -14.29
N LEU A 141 -7.39 2.88 -15.54
CA LEU A 141 -8.71 3.35 -15.98
C LEU A 141 -9.83 2.41 -15.51
N SER A 142 -9.58 1.11 -15.42
CA SER A 142 -10.60 0.12 -15.02
C SER A 142 -10.46 -0.31 -13.57
N ASN A 143 -11.58 -0.55 -12.88
CA ASN A 143 -11.55 -1.08 -11.51
C ASN A 143 -10.88 -2.45 -11.43
N ARG A 144 -11.12 -3.30 -12.43
CA ARG A 144 -10.42 -4.59 -12.57
C ARG A 144 -8.91 -4.39 -12.66
N GLY A 145 -8.44 -3.48 -13.51
CA GLY A 145 -7.02 -3.23 -13.68
C GLY A 145 -6.37 -2.61 -12.44
N LYS A 146 -7.06 -1.71 -11.73
CA LYS A 146 -6.61 -1.18 -10.44
C LYS A 146 -6.41 -2.30 -9.42
N LEU A 147 -7.34 -3.26 -9.34
CA LEU A 147 -7.22 -4.42 -8.46
C LEU A 147 -6.05 -5.33 -8.87
N GLU A 148 -5.86 -5.59 -10.16
CA GLU A 148 -4.72 -6.36 -10.66
C GLU A 148 -3.38 -5.69 -10.29
N LEU A 149 -3.27 -4.37 -10.42
CA LEU A 149 -2.09 -3.60 -10.00
C LEU A 149 -1.86 -3.68 -8.49
N MET A 150 -2.92 -3.58 -7.68
CA MET A 150 -2.80 -3.70 -6.23
C MET A 150 -2.38 -5.10 -5.80
N LEU A 151 -2.90 -6.14 -6.45
CA LEU A 151 -2.55 -7.54 -6.14
C LEU A 151 -1.11 -7.89 -6.54
N ALA A 152 -0.55 -7.21 -7.54
CA ALA A 152 0.84 -7.39 -7.96
C ALA A 152 1.85 -6.69 -7.03
N ASP A 153 1.39 -5.77 -6.17
CA ASP A 153 2.22 -5.02 -5.22
C ASP A 153 2.19 -5.70 -3.84
N ASP A 154 3.20 -6.53 -3.59
CA ASP A 154 3.36 -7.27 -2.34
C ASP A 154 3.47 -6.35 -1.11
N GLU A 155 4.10 -5.18 -1.25
CA GLU A 155 4.25 -4.22 -0.16
C GLU A 155 2.89 -3.60 0.19
N LEU A 156 2.14 -3.16 -0.82
CA LEU A 156 0.80 -2.59 -0.62
C LEU A 156 -0.14 -3.63 0.02
N ILE A 157 -0.15 -4.87 -0.47
CA ILE A 157 -0.94 -5.96 0.12
C ILE A 157 -0.51 -6.25 1.57
N GLY A 158 0.78 -6.18 1.86
CA GLY A 158 1.30 -6.27 3.23
C GLY A 158 0.69 -5.21 4.14
N THR A 159 0.74 -3.94 3.73
CA THR A 159 0.17 -2.84 4.54
C THR A 159 -1.34 -2.96 4.75
N LEU A 160 -2.09 -3.39 3.73
CA LEU A 160 -3.54 -3.62 3.83
C LEU A 160 -3.87 -4.73 4.83
N LYS A 161 -3.10 -5.82 4.81
CA LYS A 161 -3.24 -6.92 5.78
C LYS A 161 -2.95 -6.45 7.20
N GLU A 162 -1.88 -5.70 7.42
CA GLU A 162 -1.53 -5.18 8.74
C GLU A 162 -2.61 -4.24 9.28
N ARG A 163 -3.12 -3.33 8.45
CA ARG A 163 -4.25 -2.45 8.83
C ARG A 163 -5.50 -3.24 9.19
N TRP A 164 -5.83 -4.27 8.40
CA TRP A 164 -6.97 -5.13 8.70
C TRP A 164 -6.79 -5.89 10.02
N ILE A 165 -5.60 -6.44 10.26
CA ILE A 165 -5.27 -7.10 11.54
C ILE A 165 -5.39 -6.10 12.70
N ALA A 166 -4.85 -4.90 12.56
CA ALA A 166 -4.93 -3.88 13.60
C ALA A 166 -6.38 -3.49 13.92
N ALA A 167 -7.21 -3.29 12.91
CA ALA A 167 -8.63 -2.97 13.08
C ALA A 167 -9.39 -4.13 13.76
N GLU A 168 -9.14 -5.37 13.35
CA GLU A 168 -9.77 -6.55 13.95
C GLU A 168 -9.30 -6.78 15.40
N VAL A 169 -8.02 -6.56 15.69
CA VAL A 169 -7.46 -6.63 17.04
C VAL A 169 -8.06 -5.52 17.91
N ALA A 170 -8.19 -4.30 17.40
CA ALA A 170 -8.82 -3.19 18.11
C ALA A 170 -10.27 -3.51 18.50
N LYS A 171 -11.08 -4.04 17.57
CA LYS A 171 -12.46 -4.47 17.85
C LYS A 171 -12.54 -5.55 18.93
N ARG A 172 -11.57 -6.46 18.99
CA ARG A 172 -11.52 -7.52 20.02
C ARG A 172 -10.99 -7.04 21.36
N LEU A 173 -10.11 -6.04 21.35
CA LEU A 173 -9.53 -5.41 22.53
C LEU A 173 -10.32 -4.17 22.98
N ASP A 174 -11.49 -3.91 22.39
CA ASP A 174 -12.39 -2.85 22.80
C ASP A 174 -13.05 -3.26 24.14
N TYR A 175 -12.31 -3.08 25.23
CA TYR A 175 -12.80 -3.32 26.58
C TYR A 175 -13.43 -2.03 27.14
N PRO A 176 -14.60 -2.12 27.79
CA PRO A 176 -15.20 -0.96 28.43
C PRO A 176 -14.28 -0.43 29.53
N ILE A 177 -13.83 0.81 29.37
CA ILE A 177 -13.05 1.51 30.40
C ILE A 177 -14.03 2.03 31.46
N PHE A 178 -13.89 1.54 32.68
CA PHE A 178 -14.60 2.09 33.83
C PHE A 178 -13.73 3.14 34.49
N MET A 179 -14.13 4.40 34.40
CA MET A 179 -13.52 5.49 35.16
C MET A 179 -14.37 5.78 36.38
N ALA A 180 -13.71 5.84 37.53
CA ALA A 180 -14.34 6.21 38.79
C ALA A 180 -13.85 7.61 39.20
N VAL A 181 -14.77 8.46 39.63
CA VAL A 181 -14.47 9.82 40.11
C VAL A 181 -14.84 9.89 41.57
N SER A 182 -13.88 10.26 42.42
CA SER A 182 -14.07 10.54 43.84
C SER A 182 -14.87 11.83 44.02
N GLU A 183 -15.89 11.84 44.87
CA GLU A 183 -16.54 13.09 45.28
C GLU A 183 -15.66 13.83 46.29
N ARG A 184 -14.90 13.08 47.11
CA ARG A 184 -13.85 13.58 48.02
C ARG A 184 -12.48 13.12 47.54
N GLY A 185 -11.86 13.94 46.68
CA GLY A 185 -10.56 13.62 46.05
C GLY A 185 -9.33 13.65 46.97
N GLY A 186 -9.48 13.84 48.28
CA GLY A 186 -8.36 13.86 49.23
C GLY A 186 -7.40 15.05 49.12
N LYS A 187 -7.63 15.97 48.17
CA LYS A 187 -6.81 17.16 47.95
C LYS A 187 -7.67 18.42 47.90
N ASP A 188 -7.06 19.54 48.25
CA ASP A 188 -7.67 20.86 48.10
C ASP A 188 -7.32 21.54 46.77
N ASN A 189 -7.82 22.77 46.57
CA ASN A 189 -7.57 23.54 45.35
C ASN A 189 -6.12 24.05 45.23
N SER A 190 -5.30 23.89 46.26
CA SER A 190 -3.86 24.18 46.23
C SER A 190 -3.03 22.96 45.82
N GLY A 191 -3.63 21.75 45.88
CA GLY A 191 -2.99 20.48 45.57
C GLY A 191 -2.47 19.73 46.80
N ASP A 192 -2.66 20.29 48.00
CA ASP A 192 -2.26 19.71 49.27
C ASP A 192 -3.30 18.70 49.78
N TYR A 193 -2.85 17.69 50.53
CA TYR A 193 -3.72 16.64 51.05
C TYR A 193 -4.62 17.16 52.18
N LYS A 194 -5.91 16.81 52.11
CA LYS A 194 -6.86 16.99 53.20
C LYS A 194 -6.83 15.75 54.07
N HIS A 195 -6.54 15.93 55.35
CA HIS A 195 -6.49 14.86 56.33
C HIS A 195 -7.77 14.82 57.19
N LEU A 196 -8.13 13.64 57.68
CA LEU A 196 -9.22 13.48 58.62
C LEU A 196 -8.85 14.13 59.96
N LEU A 197 -9.81 14.82 60.56
CA LEU A 197 -9.71 15.42 61.87
C LEU A 197 -10.62 14.65 62.84
N ASP A 198 -10.17 14.45 64.08
CA ASP A 198 -10.99 13.89 65.15
C ASP A 198 -11.98 14.93 65.72
N ASP A 199 -12.82 14.49 66.68
CA ASP A 199 -13.82 15.33 67.34
C ASP A 199 -13.19 16.55 68.09
N ASP A 200 -11.90 16.46 68.42
CA ASP A 200 -11.11 17.49 69.09
C ASP A 200 -10.33 18.39 68.11
N GLY A 201 -10.44 18.13 66.79
CA GLY A 201 -9.79 18.89 65.72
C GLY A 201 -8.31 18.54 65.50
N SER A 202 -7.82 17.43 66.04
CA SER A 202 -6.49 16.89 65.82
C SER A 202 -6.45 15.94 64.61
N LEU A 203 -5.30 15.81 63.96
CA LEU A 203 -5.13 14.95 62.79
C LEU A 203 -5.21 13.46 63.19
N VAL A 204 -6.00 12.70 62.45
CA VAL A 204 -6.17 11.26 62.69
C VAL A 204 -5.02 10.50 62.04
N GLU A 205 -4.34 9.67 62.83
CA GLU A 205 -3.33 8.70 62.36
C GLU A 205 -3.90 7.29 62.30
N PHE A 206 -3.37 6.46 61.41
CA PHE A 206 -3.72 5.05 61.38
C PHE A 206 -3.28 4.34 62.67
N PRO A 207 -4.15 3.50 63.26
CA PRO A 207 -3.89 2.85 64.53
C PRO A 207 -2.80 1.77 64.43
N ASP A 208 -2.22 1.43 65.59
CA ASP A 208 -1.22 0.38 65.72
C ASP A 208 -1.73 -0.97 65.16
N GLY A 209 -0.98 -1.58 64.24
CA GLY A 209 -1.36 -2.81 63.54
C GLY A 209 -2.07 -2.61 62.19
N HIS A 210 -2.33 -1.37 61.76
CA HIS A 210 -2.76 -1.06 60.40
C HIS A 210 -1.55 -1.11 59.42
N PRO A 211 -1.72 -1.51 58.14
CA PRO A 211 -0.62 -1.51 57.17
C PRO A 211 0.09 -0.16 56.97
N GLN A 212 -0.56 0.95 57.35
CA GLN A 212 -0.06 2.32 57.23
C GLN A 212 0.07 3.01 58.61
N GLU A 213 0.32 2.24 59.66
CA GLU A 213 0.50 2.72 61.05
C GLU A 213 1.37 3.98 61.14
N GLY A 214 0.89 4.97 61.92
CA GLY A 214 1.59 6.25 62.15
C GLY A 214 1.55 7.25 60.98
N GLN A 215 0.79 6.97 59.90
CA GLN A 215 0.53 7.94 58.83
C GLN A 215 -0.81 8.64 59.05
N LEU A 216 -0.89 9.92 58.65
CA LEU A 216 -2.12 10.70 58.69
C LEU A 216 -3.14 10.18 57.67
N VAL A 217 -4.37 9.95 58.10
CA VAL A 217 -5.44 9.46 57.23
C VAL A 217 -5.92 10.59 56.32
N ILE A 218 -6.02 10.32 55.02
CA ILE A 218 -6.50 11.27 54.02
C ILE A 218 -8.04 11.21 53.99
N ASP A 219 -8.69 12.37 54.01
CA ASP A 219 -10.15 12.48 53.83
C ASP A 219 -10.50 12.30 52.35
N GLN A 220 -10.69 11.04 51.97
CA GLN A 220 -11.06 10.64 50.62
C GLN A 220 -12.18 9.59 50.64
N ASP A 221 -12.80 9.38 49.48
CA ASP A 221 -13.88 8.41 49.27
C ASP A 221 -13.60 7.43 48.14
N LEU A 222 -12.36 7.38 47.64
CA LEU A 222 -11.98 6.50 46.53
C LEU A 222 -11.84 5.05 46.99
N VAL A 223 -11.22 4.80 48.15
CA VAL A 223 -10.95 3.47 48.70
C VAL A 223 -11.22 3.42 50.20
N ASN A 224 -11.66 2.28 50.72
CA ASN A 224 -11.70 2.06 52.15
C ASN A 224 -10.38 1.42 52.62
N TYR A 225 -9.65 2.12 53.49
CA TYR A 225 -8.33 1.66 53.95
C TYR A 225 -8.38 0.42 54.87
N ASP A 226 -9.52 0.20 55.53
CA ASP A 226 -9.67 -0.89 56.51
C ASP A 226 -10.05 -2.23 55.86
N LEU A 227 -10.55 -2.21 54.63
CA LEU A 227 -10.99 -3.39 53.90
C LEU A 227 -9.84 -4.06 53.16
N ARG A 228 -9.79 -5.41 53.22
CA ARG A 228 -8.79 -6.22 52.52
C ARG A 228 -9.41 -6.96 51.35
N ALA A 229 -8.55 -7.47 50.46
CA ALA A 229 -8.97 -8.26 49.31
C ALA A 229 -9.88 -9.45 49.67
N ALA A 230 -9.70 -10.05 50.86
CA ALA A 230 -10.55 -11.14 51.33
C ALA A 230 -11.99 -10.68 51.66
N ASP A 231 -12.15 -9.45 52.15
CA ASP A 231 -13.46 -8.88 52.50
C ASP A 231 -14.26 -8.51 51.23
N LEU A 232 -13.55 -8.18 50.15
CA LEU A 232 -14.13 -7.88 48.83
C LEU A 232 -14.61 -9.14 48.06
N ALA A 233 -14.34 -10.35 48.57
CA ALA A 233 -14.82 -11.58 47.95
C ALA A 233 -16.36 -11.67 47.92
N ASP A 234 -17.04 -11.03 48.87
CA ASP A 234 -18.49 -10.91 48.93
C ASP A 234 -18.88 -9.48 49.35
N ALA A 235 -18.67 -8.54 48.41
CA ALA A 235 -18.86 -7.11 48.68
C ALA A 235 -20.33 -6.74 48.94
N ALA A 236 -21.28 -7.62 48.64
CA ALA A 236 -22.69 -7.43 48.96
C ALA A 236 -22.97 -7.45 50.48
N LYS A 237 -22.04 -7.96 51.30
CA LYS A 237 -22.15 -7.98 52.76
C LYS A 237 -21.56 -6.74 53.43
N ILE A 238 -20.84 -5.91 52.68
CA ILE A 238 -20.23 -4.69 53.21
C ILE A 238 -21.34 -3.65 53.44
N PRO A 239 -21.46 -3.07 54.64
CA PRO A 239 -22.42 -2.01 54.93
C PRO A 239 -22.23 -0.77 54.03
N ASP A 240 -23.33 -0.10 53.68
CA ASP A 240 -23.30 1.06 52.77
C ASP A 240 -22.43 2.23 53.30
N ASP A 241 -22.30 2.36 54.62
CA ASP A 241 -21.44 3.36 55.28
C ASP A 241 -19.94 3.09 55.14
N GLN A 242 -19.56 1.88 54.71
CA GLN A 242 -18.18 1.46 54.49
C GLN A 242 -17.82 1.32 53.01
N LEU A 243 -18.78 1.58 52.11
CA LEU A 243 -18.56 1.52 50.67
C LEU A 243 -17.96 2.83 50.16
N CYS A 244 -16.65 2.85 49.93
CA CYS A 244 -16.02 3.86 49.09
C CYS A 244 -16.22 3.49 47.60
N VAL A 245 -15.79 4.37 46.70
CA VAL A 245 -16.07 4.25 45.26
C VAL A 245 -15.52 2.94 44.67
N ALA A 246 -14.35 2.48 45.11
CA ALA A 246 -13.77 1.22 44.68
C ALA A 246 -14.62 0.00 45.10
N GLU A 247 -15.12 -0.02 46.33
CA GLU A 247 -15.92 -1.12 46.87
C GLU A 247 -17.33 -1.13 46.27
N ALA A 248 -17.90 0.05 46.01
CA ALA A 248 -19.13 0.20 45.25
C ALA A 248 -18.97 -0.36 43.83
N PHE A 249 -17.83 -0.09 43.17
CA PHE A 249 -17.51 -0.66 41.87
C PHE A 249 -17.37 -2.19 41.92
N VAL A 250 -16.72 -2.73 42.94
CA VAL A 250 -16.61 -4.18 43.15
C VAL A 250 -17.99 -4.81 43.33
N CYS A 251 -18.84 -4.21 44.17
CA CYS A 251 -20.21 -4.67 44.39
C CYS A 251 -21.03 -4.63 43.09
N PHE A 252 -20.89 -3.58 42.28
CA PHE A 252 -21.48 -3.49 40.95
C PHE A 252 -20.95 -4.57 40.01
N ALA A 253 -19.64 -4.79 39.95
CA ALA A 253 -19.01 -5.78 39.09
C ALA A 253 -19.44 -7.21 39.43
N GLN A 254 -19.57 -7.55 40.72
CA GLN A 254 -20.14 -8.82 41.20
C GLN A 254 -21.60 -8.97 40.79
N LYS A 255 -22.44 -7.94 41.02
CA LYS A 255 -23.87 -7.95 40.66
C LYS A 255 -24.07 -8.14 39.15
N GLN A 256 -23.27 -7.47 38.33
CA GLN A 256 -23.31 -7.58 36.86
C GLN A 256 -22.58 -8.81 36.32
N LYS A 257 -21.90 -9.59 37.18
CA LYS A 257 -21.14 -10.79 36.82
C LYS A 257 -20.09 -10.53 35.74
N PHE A 258 -19.36 -9.42 35.83
CA PHE A 258 -18.29 -9.15 34.88
C PHE A 258 -17.18 -10.21 34.97
N GLY A 259 -16.75 -10.72 33.82
CA GLY A 259 -15.81 -11.83 33.73
C GLY A 259 -14.40 -11.55 34.25
N PHE A 260 -14.03 -10.29 34.51
CA PHE A 260 -12.76 -9.95 35.14
C PHE A 260 -12.81 -10.06 36.68
N TRP A 261 -14.00 -10.05 37.29
CA TRP A 261 -14.16 -10.18 38.74
C TRP A 261 -14.53 -11.61 39.16
N GLY A 262 -15.18 -12.36 38.27
CA GLY A 262 -15.33 -13.81 38.40
C GLY A 262 -14.16 -14.52 37.74
N SER A 263 -13.23 -15.09 38.51
CA SER A 263 -12.57 -16.31 38.01
C SER A 263 -13.62 -17.41 37.93
N THR A 264 -13.64 -18.07 36.77
CA THR A 264 -14.10 -19.45 36.50
C THR A 264 -14.54 -20.26 37.71
#